data_AF-A0A7X9AFE6-F1
#
_entry.id   AF-A0A7X9AFE6-F1
#
_cell.length_a   1.000
_cell.length_b   1.000
_cell.length_c   1.000
_cell.angle_alpha   90.00
_cell.angle_beta   90.00
_cell.angle_gamma   90.00
#
_symmetry.space_group_name_H-M   'P 1'
#
loop_
_entity.id
_entity.type
_entity.pdbx_description
1 polymer ?
#
loop_
_entity_poly.entity_id
_entity_poly.type
_entity_poly.pdbx_seq_one_letter_code
_entity_poly.pdbx_strand_id
1 'polypeptide(L)'
;MLLRTRLFLIILAGCLVLTAAGSAIPREALDPTRVPGMPTEPPPLLTRSPQAPDPEVSNWPTQQVQTSAGWQLINFPVGRLEALRGLDRMLLRRGPGGLEAIDPVNRPQQVDPGQAYLAYCDRPGLVEFSGPPAENLLHTSRLYAGWNFLASPFQVPVQRQNITLTRPGGTTARPAEVAGPETSPGRAWIFSTLYGYRNSRWVAADLRSPGEVFGPSRMGAIFCWSEMDLNWNQSPPSGGSPTLQKTTPPRATPGQVVTLTGCGLGSPGRGILSLSGLPIQPENILEWTPTRVKFRVPPGAFSGALRVMVDRYPGNSLNLEVGSPPARPAPSAPTTGSLVGQVVSSDGRLLANAQIHLDDGHEALSDLNGTFRIDNLPAGPVKAYITLPGFKSASGQVQITAGATRTLQVSLSPTSGPEVGARSVEKSGSFTVMAYPFTLGQEQKNRYWVYRIEAWEYGNYKRRWDKTWWTDIGDPKFELNCPVAPLGRSYAVVVTWRNQAGDERTCRWTPKVHRDGEIFRYYNPLGSQGLAPGPDLAAIARGSAPPRPHAR
;
A
#
# COMPACT_ATOMS: atom_id res chain seq x y z
N MET A 1 -61.53 -41.38 21.35
CA MET A 1 -61.95 -42.27 20.25
C MET A 1 -61.60 -41.54 18.96
N LEU A 2 -60.65 -42.09 18.19
CA LEU A 2 -60.13 -41.62 16.87
C LEU A 2 -59.42 -40.23 16.90
N LEU A 3 -58.23 -39.99 16.37
CA LEU A 3 -57.35 -40.74 15.47
C LEU A 3 -55.93 -40.14 15.57
N ARG A 4 -54.90 -40.98 15.70
CA ARG A 4 -53.49 -40.64 15.40
C ARG A 4 -53.34 -40.45 13.89
N THR A 5 -52.46 -39.56 13.41
CA THR A 5 -51.36 -39.82 12.43
C THR A 5 -50.68 -38.50 12.01
N ARG A 6 -49.35 -38.54 11.86
CA ARG A 6 -48.37 -37.45 11.68
C ARG A 6 -48.35 -36.86 10.26
N LEU A 7 -47.96 -35.58 10.12
CA LEU A 7 -46.93 -35.17 9.15
C LEU A 7 -46.30 -33.79 9.46
N PHE A 8 -44.97 -33.74 9.32
CA PHE A 8 -44.06 -32.58 9.34
C PHE A 8 -44.39 -31.51 8.28
N LEU A 9 -44.29 -30.21 8.61
CA LEU A 9 -43.50 -29.17 7.89
C LEU A 9 -43.71 -27.75 8.49
N ILE A 10 -42.59 -27.10 8.82
CA ILE A 10 -42.22 -25.67 8.64
C ILE A 10 -43.30 -24.58 8.89
N ILE A 11 -43.05 -23.70 9.87
CA ILE A 11 -42.85 -22.23 9.77
C ILE A 11 -42.69 -21.70 11.21
N LEU A 12 -41.48 -21.23 11.54
CA LEU A 12 -41.22 -20.41 12.73
C LEU A 12 -41.06 -18.98 12.22
N ALA A 13 -42.11 -18.16 12.38
CA ALA A 13 -42.12 -16.74 12.05
C ALA A 13 -42.65 -15.98 13.26
N GLY A 14 -41.87 -15.02 13.77
CA GLY A 14 -42.39 -14.03 14.71
C GLY A 14 -41.43 -13.53 15.79
N CYS A 15 -40.27 -12.98 15.41
CA CYS A 15 -39.59 -11.94 16.20
C CYS A 15 -38.76 -11.07 15.24
N LEU A 16 -39.42 -10.13 14.57
CA LEU A 16 -38.77 -9.09 13.78
C LEU A 16 -38.44 -7.91 14.72
N VAL A 17 -37.19 -7.86 15.19
CA VAL A 17 -36.61 -6.62 15.72
C VAL A 17 -36.21 -5.78 14.51
N LEU A 18 -36.74 -4.57 14.42
CA LEU A 18 -36.31 -3.56 13.45
C LEU A 18 -34.81 -3.28 13.66
N THR A 19 -33.98 -3.74 12.75
CA THR A 19 -32.67 -3.12 12.49
C THR A 19 -32.81 -2.24 11.26
N ALA A 20 -32.57 -0.95 11.45
CA ALA A 20 -32.55 0.07 10.41
C ALA A 20 -31.76 -0.43 9.19
N ALA A 21 -32.45 -0.51 8.05
CA ALA A 21 -31.83 -0.72 6.76
C ALA A 21 -30.94 0.49 6.45
N GLY A 22 -29.62 0.31 6.60
CA GLY A 22 -28.67 1.16 5.89
C GLY A 22 -28.93 0.98 4.39
N SER A 23 -29.36 2.04 3.72
CA SER A 23 -29.52 2.10 2.28
C SER A 23 -28.16 1.81 1.63
N ALA A 24 -27.94 0.56 1.24
CA ALA A 24 -26.83 0.20 0.38
C ALA A 24 -27.14 0.76 -1.03
N ILE A 25 -26.67 1.97 -1.30
CA ILE A 25 -26.63 2.53 -2.65
C ILE A 25 -25.92 1.49 -3.54
N PRO A 26 -26.51 1.09 -4.69
CA PRO A 26 -25.96 0.04 -5.52
C PRO A 26 -24.52 0.36 -5.94
N ARG A 27 -23.64 -0.66 -5.89
CA ARG A 27 -22.28 -0.57 -6.43
C ARG A 27 -22.37 -0.18 -7.90
N GLU A 28 -22.07 1.07 -8.18
CA GLU A 28 -22.05 1.64 -9.51
C GLU A 28 -21.16 0.79 -10.43
N ALA A 29 -21.67 0.43 -11.61
CA ALA A 29 -20.88 -0.22 -12.64
C ALA A 29 -19.72 0.73 -13.01
N LEU A 30 -18.50 0.18 -13.06
CA LEU A 30 -17.28 0.90 -13.44
C LEU A 30 -17.30 1.22 -14.94
N ASP A 31 -18.21 2.09 -15.38
CA ASP A 31 -18.34 2.54 -16.76
C ASP A 31 -17.81 3.98 -16.91
N PRO A 32 -16.60 4.16 -17.46
CA PRO A 32 -16.03 5.49 -17.70
C PRO A 32 -16.72 6.26 -18.83
N THR A 33 -17.59 5.63 -19.63
CA THR A 33 -18.28 6.28 -20.76
C THR A 33 -19.57 6.99 -20.35
N ARG A 34 -20.05 6.73 -19.13
CA ARG A 34 -21.28 7.30 -18.59
C ARG A 34 -21.02 7.94 -17.24
N VAL A 35 -20.99 9.27 -17.23
CA VAL A 35 -20.95 10.04 -15.99
C VAL A 35 -22.17 9.70 -15.14
N PRO A 36 -22.04 9.60 -13.81
CA PRO A 36 -23.16 9.27 -12.94
C PRO A 36 -24.25 10.33 -13.11
N GLY A 37 -25.50 9.86 -13.19
CA GLY A 37 -26.66 10.72 -13.04
C GLY A 37 -26.79 11.26 -11.62
N MET A 38 -27.71 12.20 -11.43
CA MET A 38 -28.07 12.64 -10.07
C MET A 38 -28.81 11.50 -9.34
N PRO A 39 -28.64 11.36 -8.01
CA PRO A 39 -29.37 10.36 -7.23
C PRO A 39 -30.88 10.56 -7.31
N THR A 40 -31.63 9.47 -7.15
CA THR A 40 -33.10 9.50 -7.19
C THR A 40 -33.73 10.05 -5.91
N GLU A 41 -33.03 9.93 -4.78
CA GLU A 41 -33.51 10.37 -3.47
C GLU A 41 -32.62 11.48 -2.91
N PRO A 42 -33.20 12.57 -2.37
CA PRO A 42 -32.43 13.65 -1.77
C PRO A 42 -31.71 13.15 -0.51
N PRO A 43 -30.59 13.80 -0.14
CA PRO A 43 -29.88 13.47 1.07
C PRO A 43 -30.72 13.82 2.32
N PRO A 44 -30.39 13.23 3.49
CA PRO A 44 -31.08 13.52 4.74
C PRO A 44 -31.10 15.01 5.07
N LEU A 45 -32.13 15.42 5.80
CA LEU A 45 -32.23 16.79 6.33
C LEU A 45 -31.10 17.07 7.32
N LEU A 46 -30.58 18.29 7.31
CA LEU A 46 -29.67 18.78 8.33
C LEU A 46 -30.45 19.15 9.59
N THR A 47 -29.89 18.78 10.74
CA THR A 47 -30.37 19.30 12.02
C THR A 47 -29.33 20.28 12.54
N ARG A 48 -29.63 21.58 12.55
CA ARG A 48 -28.66 22.59 12.99
C ARG A 48 -28.43 22.48 14.50
N SER A 49 -27.18 22.28 14.89
CA SER A 49 -26.74 22.29 16.29
C SER A 49 -26.55 23.74 16.78
N PRO A 50 -26.89 24.08 18.04
CA PRO A 50 -26.60 25.39 18.63
C PRO A 50 -25.11 25.76 18.65
N GLN A 51 -24.23 24.75 18.66
CA GLN A 51 -22.77 24.93 18.65
C GLN A 51 -22.18 24.95 17.23
N ALA A 52 -23.02 24.87 16.18
CA ALA A 52 -22.53 24.92 14.80
C ALA A 52 -21.86 26.28 14.53
N PRO A 53 -20.65 26.32 13.95
CA PRO A 53 -19.98 27.57 13.62
C PRO A 53 -20.84 28.45 12.69
N ASP A 54 -20.86 29.76 12.93
CA ASP A 54 -21.55 30.72 12.06
C ASP A 54 -20.54 31.51 11.22
N PRO A 55 -20.69 31.56 9.89
CA PRO A 55 -19.80 32.32 9.02
C PRO A 55 -19.63 33.79 9.40
N GLU A 56 -20.67 34.45 9.92
CA GLU A 56 -20.60 35.86 10.32
C GLU A 56 -19.70 36.12 11.53
N VAL A 57 -19.48 35.09 12.36
CA VAL A 57 -18.63 35.17 13.56
C VAL A 57 -17.21 34.64 13.27
N SER A 58 -16.97 34.17 12.04
CA SER A 58 -15.68 33.66 11.60
C SER A 58 -14.65 34.79 11.44
N ASN A 59 -13.38 34.49 11.70
CA ASN A 59 -12.26 35.42 11.46
C ASN A 59 -11.89 35.57 9.96
N TRP A 60 -12.71 35.02 9.06
CA TRP A 60 -12.45 34.95 7.62
C TRP A 60 -13.63 35.54 6.86
N PRO A 61 -13.39 36.14 5.68
CA PRO A 61 -14.46 36.74 4.91
C PRO A 61 -15.52 35.69 4.53
N THR A 62 -16.78 36.05 4.72
CA THR A 62 -17.92 35.26 4.27
C THR A 62 -17.95 35.25 2.74
N GLN A 63 -18.00 34.04 2.18
CA GLN A 63 -18.20 33.77 0.76
C GLN A 63 -19.60 33.20 0.55
N GLN A 64 -20.12 33.36 -0.66
CA GLN A 64 -21.50 32.99 -0.97
C GLN A 64 -21.59 32.19 -2.27
N VAL A 65 -22.48 31.19 -2.29
CA VAL A 65 -22.88 30.45 -3.49
C VAL A 65 -24.39 30.48 -3.60
N GLN A 66 -24.90 30.90 -4.76
CA GLN A 66 -26.32 30.78 -5.08
C GLN A 66 -26.68 29.34 -5.42
N THR A 67 -27.81 28.86 -4.90
CA THR A 67 -28.33 27.53 -5.16
C THR A 67 -29.63 27.58 -5.94
N SER A 68 -29.83 26.59 -6.80
CA SER A 68 -31.10 26.36 -7.51
C SER A 68 -31.89 25.25 -6.82
N ALA A 69 -33.20 25.21 -7.06
CA ALA A 69 -34.01 24.06 -6.64
C ALA A 69 -33.58 22.79 -7.40
N GLY A 70 -33.57 21.66 -6.70
CA GLY A 70 -33.16 20.36 -7.22
C GLY A 70 -31.68 20.05 -7.03
N TRP A 71 -31.19 19.10 -7.83
CA TRP A 71 -29.81 18.61 -7.77
C TRP A 71 -28.82 19.53 -8.49
N GLN A 72 -27.68 19.75 -7.85
CA GLN A 72 -26.58 20.54 -8.40
C GLN A 72 -25.24 20.10 -7.79
N LEU A 73 -24.14 20.56 -8.39
CA LEU A 73 -22.83 20.50 -7.76
C LEU A 73 -22.53 21.82 -7.05
N ILE A 74 -21.91 21.71 -5.88
CA ILE A 74 -21.39 22.83 -5.10
C ILE A 74 -19.95 22.53 -4.66
N ASN A 75 -19.13 23.56 -4.52
CA ASN A 75 -17.80 23.49 -3.93
C ASN A 75 -17.56 24.66 -2.97
N PHE A 76 -16.51 24.56 -2.17
CA PHE A 76 -16.12 25.57 -1.18
C PHE A 76 -14.64 25.92 -1.36
N PRO A 77 -14.29 26.93 -2.17
CA PRO A 77 -12.89 27.26 -2.52
C PRO A 77 -12.15 27.99 -1.39
N VAL A 78 -11.92 27.27 -0.30
CA VAL A 78 -11.17 27.68 0.90
C VAL A 78 -10.10 26.63 1.22
N GLY A 79 -9.08 26.96 1.99
CA GLY A 79 -8.05 26.00 2.42
C GLY A 79 -8.60 24.96 3.40
N ARG A 80 -9.59 25.34 4.20
CA ARG A 80 -10.44 24.45 5.01
C ARG A 80 -11.77 25.17 5.26
N LEU A 81 -12.86 24.41 5.34
CA LEU A 81 -14.14 24.97 5.74
C LEU A 81 -14.16 25.17 7.26
N GLU A 82 -14.49 26.37 7.73
CA GLU A 82 -14.62 26.66 9.16
C GLU A 82 -16.09 26.81 9.59
N ALA A 83 -16.91 27.45 8.75
CA ALA A 83 -18.33 27.61 9.02
C ALA A 83 -19.14 27.59 7.72
N LEU A 84 -20.40 27.16 7.83
CA LEU A 84 -21.34 27.12 6.72
C LEU A 84 -22.78 27.26 7.21
N ARG A 85 -23.59 28.03 6.47
CA ARG A 85 -25.05 28.14 6.66
C ARG A 85 -25.79 28.21 5.32
N GLY A 86 -27.11 28.04 5.37
CA GLY A 86 -28.00 28.12 4.21
C GLY A 86 -28.29 26.79 3.50
N LEU A 87 -27.79 25.66 4.01
CA LEU A 87 -28.18 24.33 3.57
C LEU A 87 -29.23 23.73 4.50
N ASP A 88 -30.33 23.24 3.91
CA ASP A 88 -31.39 22.52 4.62
C ASP A 88 -31.12 20.99 4.67
N ARG A 89 -30.23 20.49 3.80
CA ARG A 89 -29.91 19.06 3.65
C ARG A 89 -28.41 18.80 3.61
N MET A 90 -28.05 17.58 4.01
CA MET A 90 -26.68 17.08 3.98
C MET A 90 -26.14 17.12 2.54
N LEU A 91 -24.82 17.12 2.39
CA LEU A 91 -24.18 17.01 1.09
C LEU A 91 -23.82 15.56 0.81
N LEU A 92 -23.82 15.15 -0.47
CA LEU A 92 -23.25 13.86 -0.86
C LEU A 92 -21.86 14.06 -1.47
N ARG A 93 -20.90 13.24 -1.05
CA ARG A 93 -19.56 13.14 -1.65
C ARG A 93 -19.27 11.72 -2.10
N ARG A 94 -18.21 11.55 -2.91
CA ARG A 94 -17.68 10.21 -3.20
C ARG A 94 -16.85 9.71 -2.02
N GLY A 95 -17.24 8.56 -1.48
CA GLY A 95 -16.50 7.76 -0.50
C GLY A 95 -16.03 6.41 -1.07
N PRO A 96 -15.40 5.56 -0.25
CA PRO A 96 -14.85 4.27 -0.67
C PRO A 96 -15.91 3.24 -1.10
N GLY A 97 -17.13 3.37 -0.59
CA GLY A 97 -18.26 2.48 -0.89
C GLY A 97 -19.24 3.01 -1.94
N GLY A 98 -19.03 4.22 -2.47
CA GLY A 98 -20.01 4.93 -3.30
C GLY A 98 -20.27 6.34 -2.78
N LEU A 99 -21.47 6.87 -3.01
CA LEU A 99 -21.88 8.15 -2.45
C LEU A 99 -22.13 8.04 -0.94
N GLU A 100 -21.70 9.04 -0.18
CA GLU A 100 -21.93 9.13 1.25
C GLU A 100 -22.39 10.53 1.66
N ALA A 101 -23.31 10.59 2.63
CA ALA A 101 -23.82 11.84 3.16
C ALA A 101 -22.88 12.41 4.22
N ILE A 102 -22.60 13.71 4.14
CA ILE A 102 -21.83 14.47 5.11
C ILE A 102 -22.62 15.65 5.65
N ASP A 103 -22.29 16.06 6.88
CA ASP A 103 -22.90 17.19 7.56
C ASP A 103 -21.91 18.37 7.57
N PRO A 104 -21.92 19.24 6.54
CA PRO A 104 -20.96 20.32 6.46
C PRO A 104 -21.25 21.47 7.43
N VAL A 105 -22.47 21.55 7.99
CA VAL A 105 -22.88 22.63 8.90
C VAL A 105 -22.37 22.35 10.31
N ASN A 106 -22.60 21.14 10.81
CA ASN A 106 -22.21 20.76 12.16
C ASN A 106 -20.79 20.17 12.22
N ARG A 107 -20.26 19.66 11.09
CA ARG A 107 -18.93 19.06 10.99
C ARG A 107 -18.19 19.55 9.75
N PRO A 108 -17.87 20.86 9.67
CA PRO A 108 -17.25 21.48 8.49
C PRO A 108 -15.92 20.81 8.08
N GLN A 109 -15.20 20.19 9.01
CA GLN A 109 -13.99 19.41 8.74
C GLN A 109 -14.19 18.17 7.84
N GLN A 110 -15.43 17.74 7.61
CA GLN A 110 -15.74 16.65 6.66
C GLN A 110 -15.63 17.09 5.20
N VAL A 111 -15.61 18.40 4.95
CA VAL A 111 -15.46 18.98 3.62
C VAL A 111 -13.97 19.03 3.26
N ASP A 112 -13.59 18.26 2.25
CA ASP A 112 -12.38 18.46 1.44
C ASP A 112 -12.66 19.55 0.39
N PRO A 113 -11.98 20.72 0.45
CA PRO A 113 -12.17 21.80 -0.50
C PRO A 113 -11.80 21.48 -1.95
N GLY A 114 -11.01 20.42 -2.18
CA GLY A 114 -10.66 19.96 -3.53
C GLY A 114 -11.69 19.02 -4.16
N GLN A 115 -12.78 18.72 -3.43
CA GLN A 115 -13.92 17.96 -3.94
C GLN A 115 -15.09 18.87 -4.32
N ALA A 116 -15.89 18.40 -5.27
CA ALA A 116 -17.23 18.91 -5.49
C ALA A 116 -18.25 17.98 -4.81
N TYR A 117 -19.36 18.56 -4.38
CA TYR A 117 -20.41 17.89 -3.62
C TYR A 117 -21.72 17.95 -4.37
N LEU A 118 -22.46 16.85 -4.35
CA LEU A 118 -23.85 16.86 -4.81
C LEU A 118 -24.72 17.46 -3.71
N ALA A 119 -25.38 18.56 -4.03
CA ALA A 119 -26.34 19.22 -3.17
C ALA A 119 -27.75 19.07 -3.77
N TYR A 120 -28.73 18.86 -2.89
CA TYR A 120 -30.13 18.97 -3.25
C TYR A 120 -30.77 20.08 -2.41
N CYS A 121 -31.39 21.05 -3.07
CA CYS A 121 -32.11 22.12 -2.41
C CYS A 121 -33.60 22.03 -2.77
N ASP A 122 -34.49 22.04 -1.76
CA ASP A 122 -35.93 22.01 -2.00
C ASP A 122 -36.44 23.31 -2.67
N ARG A 123 -35.70 24.41 -2.51
CA ARG A 123 -35.95 25.74 -3.11
C ARG A 123 -34.62 26.44 -3.42
N PRO A 124 -34.60 27.43 -4.33
CA PRO A 124 -33.41 28.26 -4.55
C PRO A 124 -33.05 29.00 -3.26
N GLY A 125 -31.76 29.25 -3.06
CA GLY A 125 -31.27 29.85 -1.83
C GLY A 125 -29.86 30.40 -1.95
N LEU A 126 -29.34 30.82 -0.80
CA LEU A 126 -27.99 31.34 -0.65
C LEU A 126 -27.27 30.49 0.40
N VAL A 127 -26.16 29.88 0.00
CA VAL A 127 -25.25 29.20 0.92
C VAL A 127 -24.11 30.14 1.23
N GLU A 128 -23.86 30.36 2.50
CA GLU A 128 -22.79 31.22 2.99
C GLU A 128 -21.79 30.39 3.78
N PHE A 129 -20.51 30.64 3.56
CA PHE A 129 -19.44 29.85 4.16
C PHE A 129 -18.20 30.70 4.39
N SER A 130 -17.35 30.27 5.30
CA SER A 130 -16.09 30.94 5.62
C SER A 130 -14.97 29.94 5.87
N GLY A 131 -13.74 30.40 5.67
CA GLY A 131 -12.52 29.65 5.91
C GLY A 131 -11.30 30.39 5.39
N PRO A 132 -10.09 30.00 5.83
CA PRO A 132 -8.85 30.58 5.31
C PRO A 132 -8.74 30.38 3.80
N PRO A 133 -8.03 31.26 3.08
CA PRO A 133 -7.70 31.01 1.69
C PRO A 133 -6.82 29.75 1.55
N ALA A 134 -6.92 29.08 0.40
CA ALA A 134 -6.12 27.89 0.10
C ALA A 134 -4.67 28.20 -0.33
N GLU A 135 -4.28 29.48 -0.31
CA GLU A 135 -2.98 29.95 -0.81
C GLU A 135 -1.81 29.36 -0.01
N ASN A 136 -0.79 28.87 -0.73
CA ASN A 136 0.43 28.26 -0.17
C ASN A 136 0.22 26.96 0.61
N LEU A 137 -0.97 26.37 0.57
CA LEU A 137 -1.24 25.07 1.16
C LEU A 137 -0.91 23.93 0.20
N LEU A 138 -0.20 22.92 0.70
CA LEU A 138 -0.11 21.61 0.08
C LEU A 138 -1.46 20.92 0.19
N HIS A 139 -2.29 21.03 -0.85
CA HIS A 139 -3.59 20.36 -0.89
C HIS A 139 -3.52 19.04 -1.65
N THR A 140 -4.06 17.99 -1.04
CA THR A 140 -4.22 16.68 -1.65
C THR A 140 -5.65 16.22 -1.44
N SER A 141 -6.31 15.77 -2.50
CA SER A 141 -7.67 15.21 -2.46
C SER A 141 -7.65 13.73 -2.77
N ARG A 142 -8.42 12.96 -2.01
CA ARG A 142 -8.54 11.51 -2.22
C ARG A 142 -9.45 11.22 -3.41
N LEU A 143 -9.00 10.35 -4.31
CA LEU A 143 -9.79 9.78 -5.40
C LEU A 143 -10.02 8.29 -5.13
N TYR A 144 -11.26 7.85 -5.32
CA TYR A 144 -11.67 6.45 -5.21
C TYR A 144 -11.80 5.80 -6.58
N ALA A 145 -11.81 4.47 -6.65
CA ALA A 145 -12.14 3.79 -7.89
C ALA A 145 -13.57 4.16 -8.35
N GLY A 146 -13.75 4.38 -9.65
CA GLY A 146 -14.98 4.91 -10.26
C GLY A 146 -14.97 6.43 -10.40
N TRP A 147 -16.17 7.01 -10.46
CA TRP A 147 -16.37 8.44 -10.63
C TRP A 147 -16.12 9.23 -9.33
N ASN A 148 -15.37 10.32 -9.45
CA ASN A 148 -15.09 11.28 -8.39
C ASN A 148 -15.49 12.68 -8.85
N PHE A 149 -16.00 13.49 -7.92
CA PHE A 149 -16.39 14.87 -8.17
C PHE A 149 -15.34 15.81 -7.59
N LEU A 150 -14.83 16.70 -8.41
CA LEU A 150 -13.69 17.57 -8.08
C LEU A 150 -14.00 19.03 -8.35
N ALA A 151 -13.37 19.88 -7.57
CA ALA A 151 -13.35 21.32 -7.77
C ALA A 151 -12.00 21.87 -7.35
N SER A 152 -11.56 22.97 -7.97
CA SER A 152 -10.37 23.67 -7.48
C SER A 152 -10.66 24.22 -6.06
N PRO A 153 -9.80 23.93 -5.06
CA PRO A 153 -9.91 24.54 -3.73
C PRO A 153 -9.45 26.01 -3.73
N PHE A 154 -8.87 26.48 -4.84
CA PHE A 154 -8.26 27.80 -4.94
C PHE A 154 -9.09 28.74 -5.80
N GLN A 155 -9.01 30.02 -5.47
CA GLN A 155 -9.67 31.10 -6.19
C GLN A 155 -8.91 31.54 -7.46
N VAL A 156 -7.66 31.10 -7.62
CA VAL A 156 -6.85 31.32 -8.83
C VAL A 156 -6.74 30.05 -9.67
N PRO A 157 -6.55 30.15 -11.00
CA PRO A 157 -6.44 28.97 -11.86
C PRO A 157 -5.31 28.03 -11.45
N VAL A 158 -5.56 26.72 -11.43
CA VAL A 158 -4.52 25.72 -11.14
C VAL A 158 -3.69 25.46 -12.40
N GLN A 159 -2.38 25.58 -12.30
CA GLN A 159 -1.49 25.23 -13.41
C GLN A 159 -1.44 23.71 -13.60
N ARG A 160 -1.92 23.25 -14.77
CA ARG A 160 -2.03 21.83 -15.12
C ARG A 160 -0.76 21.00 -14.92
N GLN A 161 0.40 21.60 -15.14
CA GLN A 161 1.71 20.93 -15.08
C GLN A 161 2.15 20.63 -13.66
N ASN A 162 1.51 21.25 -12.68
CA ASN A 162 1.82 21.07 -11.28
C ASN A 162 1.05 19.90 -10.69
N ILE A 163 -0.17 19.64 -11.18
CA ILE A 163 -1.03 18.56 -10.69
C ILE A 163 -0.34 17.20 -10.88
N THR A 164 -0.38 16.37 -9.84
CA THR A 164 0.06 14.97 -9.93
C THR A 164 -0.94 14.01 -9.31
N LEU A 165 -0.83 12.75 -9.72
CA LEU A 165 -1.59 11.64 -9.19
C LEU A 165 -0.62 10.67 -8.52
N THR A 166 -0.90 10.27 -7.29
CA THR A 166 -0.07 9.33 -6.54
C THR A 166 -0.88 8.09 -6.19
N ARG A 167 -0.45 6.92 -6.67
CA ARG A 167 -1.05 5.64 -6.32
C ARG A 167 -0.65 5.19 -4.90
N PRO A 168 -1.48 4.37 -4.24
CA PRO A 168 -1.10 3.63 -3.04
C PRO A 168 0.16 2.80 -3.36
N GLY A 169 1.28 3.10 -2.72
CA GLY A 169 2.61 2.56 -3.06
C GLY A 169 3.63 3.63 -3.47
N GLY A 170 3.22 4.89 -3.60
CA GLY A 170 4.11 6.05 -3.80
C GLY A 170 4.40 6.37 -5.26
N THR A 171 3.93 5.54 -6.19
CA THR A 171 4.08 5.80 -7.63
C THR A 171 3.32 7.04 -8.02
N THR A 172 4.04 8.03 -8.56
CA THR A 172 3.48 9.33 -8.90
C THR A 172 3.71 9.68 -10.36
N ALA A 173 2.66 10.15 -11.00
CA ALA A 173 2.67 10.55 -12.40
C ALA A 173 1.88 11.84 -12.62
N ARG A 174 2.13 12.50 -13.74
CA ARG A 174 1.27 13.60 -14.20
C ARG A 174 0.02 13.01 -14.85
N PRO A 175 -1.15 13.68 -14.78
CA PRO A 175 -2.36 13.20 -15.43
C PRO A 175 -2.14 12.81 -16.90
N ALA A 176 -1.40 13.61 -17.67
CA ALA A 176 -1.11 13.33 -19.08
C ALA A 176 -0.27 12.05 -19.33
N GLU A 177 0.44 11.52 -18.33
CA GLU A 177 1.28 10.31 -18.46
C GLU A 177 0.48 9.03 -18.20
N VAL A 178 -0.64 9.14 -17.48
CA VAL A 178 -1.41 7.99 -16.97
C VAL A 178 -2.90 8.05 -17.31
N ALA A 179 -3.33 9.09 -18.03
CA ALA A 179 -4.64 9.18 -18.61
C ALA A 179 -4.66 8.45 -19.96
N GLY A 180 -5.69 7.63 -20.16
CA GLY A 180 -5.90 6.97 -21.44
C GLY A 180 -7.38 6.73 -21.74
N PRO A 181 -7.73 6.50 -23.02
CA PRO A 181 -9.10 6.33 -23.47
C PRO A 181 -9.63 4.92 -23.23
N GLU A 182 -8.86 4.05 -22.56
CA GLU A 182 -9.27 2.67 -22.32
C GLU A 182 -10.52 2.64 -21.44
N THR A 183 -11.46 1.75 -21.79
CA THR A 183 -12.72 1.52 -21.07
C THR A 183 -12.67 0.28 -20.17
N SER A 184 -11.48 -0.28 -19.96
CA SER A 184 -11.19 -1.39 -19.04
C SER A 184 -9.95 -1.08 -18.22
N PRO A 185 -9.83 -1.60 -16.98
CA PRO A 185 -8.63 -1.41 -16.17
C PRO A 185 -7.38 -1.92 -16.91
N GLY A 186 -6.31 -1.14 -16.94
CA GLY A 186 -5.11 -1.44 -17.72
C GLY A 186 -3.90 -0.59 -17.30
N ARG A 187 -3.14 -0.09 -18.29
CA ARG A 187 -2.01 0.80 -18.03
C ARG A 187 -2.45 2.18 -17.53
N ALA A 188 -3.62 2.65 -17.96
CA ALA A 188 -4.18 3.92 -17.50
C ALA A 188 -4.59 3.88 -16.03
N TRP A 189 -4.38 4.98 -15.34
CA TRP A 189 -4.80 5.17 -13.95
C TRP A 189 -6.16 5.84 -13.92
N ILE A 190 -6.41 6.72 -14.89
CA ILE A 190 -7.61 7.52 -15.00
C ILE A 190 -8.07 7.55 -16.46
N PHE A 191 -9.36 7.77 -16.65
CA PHE A 191 -9.92 7.94 -17.98
C PHE A 191 -9.51 9.29 -18.56
N SER A 192 -9.18 9.34 -19.85
CA SER A 192 -8.70 10.56 -20.51
C SER A 192 -9.77 11.63 -20.69
N THR A 193 -11.06 11.25 -20.66
CA THR A 193 -12.15 12.20 -20.73
C THR A 193 -12.58 12.62 -19.32
N LEU A 194 -12.56 13.93 -19.11
CA LEU A 194 -13.08 14.59 -17.93
C LEU A 194 -14.41 15.24 -18.31
N TYR A 195 -15.32 15.43 -17.35
CA TYR A 195 -16.58 16.12 -17.61
C TYR A 195 -16.68 17.34 -16.73
N GLY A 196 -16.76 18.53 -17.31
CA GLY A 196 -17.06 19.76 -16.60
C GLY A 196 -18.56 19.92 -16.39
N TYR A 197 -18.99 20.40 -15.23
CA TYR A 197 -20.40 20.69 -14.96
C TYR A 197 -20.72 22.16 -15.25
N ARG A 198 -21.62 22.44 -16.20
CA ARG A 198 -22.06 23.79 -16.58
C ARG A 198 -23.54 23.82 -16.92
N ASN A 199 -24.26 24.83 -16.44
CA ASN A 199 -25.69 25.02 -16.73
C ASN A 199 -26.51 23.74 -16.53
N SER A 200 -26.24 23.05 -15.42
CA SER A 200 -26.85 21.75 -15.06
C SER A 200 -26.62 20.61 -16.05
N ARG A 201 -25.54 20.66 -16.83
CA ARG A 201 -25.15 19.63 -17.80
C ARG A 201 -23.67 19.29 -17.71
N TRP A 202 -23.36 18.03 -18.01
CA TRP A 202 -21.99 17.55 -18.17
C TRP A 202 -21.48 17.86 -19.59
N VAL A 203 -20.29 18.45 -19.66
CA VAL A 203 -19.60 18.76 -20.93
C VAL A 203 -18.26 18.06 -20.92
N ALA A 204 -18.01 17.20 -21.91
CA ALA A 204 -16.76 16.45 -22.03
C ALA A 204 -15.59 17.38 -22.37
N ALA A 205 -14.44 17.13 -21.74
CA ALA A 205 -13.16 17.80 -21.96
C ALA A 205 -12.04 16.75 -21.97
N ASP A 206 -10.99 16.97 -22.77
CA ASP A 206 -9.81 16.10 -22.77
C ASP A 206 -8.88 16.50 -21.62
N LEU A 207 -8.56 15.55 -20.75
CA LEU A 207 -7.68 15.76 -19.61
C LEU A 207 -6.21 16.01 -20.02
N ARG A 208 -5.83 15.67 -21.25
CA ARG A 208 -4.52 16.07 -21.83
C ARG A 208 -4.48 17.59 -22.11
N SER A 209 -5.64 18.24 -22.16
CA SER A 209 -5.85 19.70 -22.30
C SER A 209 -6.74 20.26 -21.16
N PRO A 210 -6.32 20.17 -19.88
CA PRO A 210 -7.22 20.25 -18.72
C PRO A 210 -7.60 21.68 -18.28
N GLY A 211 -7.23 22.72 -19.03
CA GLY A 211 -7.50 24.12 -18.68
C GLY A 211 -8.99 24.46 -18.55
N GLU A 212 -9.88 23.60 -19.07
CA GLU A 212 -11.32 23.81 -19.03
C GLU A 212 -12.03 23.34 -17.76
N VAL A 213 -11.39 22.54 -16.89
CA VAL A 213 -12.08 21.96 -15.71
C VAL A 213 -11.44 22.35 -14.37
N PHE A 214 -10.16 22.69 -14.33
CA PHE A 214 -9.49 23.18 -13.11
C PHE A 214 -9.33 24.71 -13.08
N GLY A 215 -10.20 25.42 -13.81
CA GLY A 215 -10.33 26.87 -13.68
C GLY A 215 -11.04 27.26 -12.37
N PRO A 216 -11.00 28.55 -11.99
CA PRO A 216 -11.72 29.06 -10.82
C PRO A 216 -13.21 28.70 -10.89
N SER A 217 -13.76 28.23 -9.77
CA SER A 217 -15.18 27.85 -9.65
C SER A 217 -15.67 26.80 -10.65
N ARG A 218 -14.76 26.04 -11.27
CA ARG A 218 -15.11 24.93 -12.13
C ARG A 218 -15.15 23.63 -11.34
N MET A 219 -16.20 22.87 -11.59
CA MET A 219 -16.45 21.56 -11.01
C MET A 219 -16.47 20.53 -12.13
N GLY A 220 -15.98 19.33 -11.84
CA GLY A 220 -15.96 18.26 -12.82
C GLY A 220 -16.03 16.87 -12.22
N ALA A 221 -16.25 15.89 -13.08
CA ALA A 221 -16.19 14.49 -12.76
C ALA A 221 -15.03 13.83 -13.50
N ILE A 222 -14.25 13.03 -12.76
CA ILE A 222 -13.15 12.22 -13.28
C ILE A 222 -13.38 10.76 -12.94
N PHE A 223 -13.08 9.87 -13.87
CA PHE A 223 -13.12 8.43 -13.63
C PHE A 223 -11.73 7.89 -13.32
N CYS A 224 -11.63 7.11 -12.25
CA CYS A 224 -10.41 6.50 -11.77
C CYS A 224 -10.51 4.97 -11.78
N TRP A 225 -9.48 4.30 -12.31
CA TRP A 225 -9.40 2.84 -12.32
C TRP A 225 -9.05 2.24 -10.97
N SER A 226 -8.38 3.03 -10.13
CA SER A 226 -7.97 2.65 -8.79
C SER A 226 -8.06 3.85 -7.86
N GLU A 227 -8.06 3.57 -6.55
CA GLU A 227 -7.86 4.60 -5.54
C GLU A 227 -6.48 5.27 -5.72
N MET A 228 -6.42 6.60 -5.56
CA MET A 228 -5.19 7.39 -5.66
C MET A 228 -5.38 8.77 -5.01
N ASP A 229 -4.29 9.52 -4.87
CA ASP A 229 -4.29 10.88 -4.35
C ASP A 229 -4.05 11.89 -5.48
N LEU A 230 -4.87 12.93 -5.55
CA LEU A 230 -4.70 14.09 -6.42
C LEU A 230 -3.96 15.19 -5.67
N ASN A 231 -2.74 15.48 -6.08
CA ASN A 231 -1.95 16.57 -5.52
C ASN A 231 -2.11 17.82 -6.39
N TRP A 232 -2.62 18.89 -5.80
CA TRP A 232 -2.98 20.10 -6.54
C TRP A 232 -1.80 21.03 -6.83
N ASN A 233 -0.79 21.03 -5.96
CA ASN A 233 0.53 21.65 -6.19
C ASN A 233 0.47 23.12 -6.72
N GLN A 234 -0.31 23.98 -6.08
CA GLN A 234 -0.51 25.34 -6.61
C GLN A 234 0.69 26.29 -6.39
N SER A 235 1.44 26.14 -5.30
CA SER A 235 2.56 27.03 -4.94
C SER A 235 3.88 26.27 -4.85
N PRO A 236 4.81 26.42 -5.81
CA PRO A 236 6.07 25.67 -5.80
C PRO A 236 6.86 25.85 -4.48
N PRO A 237 7.74 24.90 -4.11
CA PRO A 237 8.58 25.04 -2.93
C PRO A 237 9.38 26.35 -2.99
N SER A 238 9.80 26.89 -1.84
CA SER A 238 10.59 28.13 -1.78
C SER A 238 11.91 28.08 -2.57
N GLY A 239 12.39 26.89 -2.93
CA GLY A 239 13.53 26.67 -3.82
C GLY A 239 13.19 26.37 -5.30
N GLY A 240 11.94 26.56 -5.71
CA GLY A 240 11.41 26.19 -7.02
C GLY A 240 11.10 24.69 -7.16
N SER A 241 10.45 24.30 -8.26
CA SER A 241 10.20 22.89 -8.58
C SER A 241 11.53 22.15 -8.81
N PRO A 242 11.69 20.91 -8.30
CA PRO A 242 12.93 20.16 -8.46
C PRO A 242 13.27 19.96 -9.94
N THR A 243 14.52 20.25 -10.32
CA THR A 243 14.98 20.11 -11.71
C THR A 243 16.15 19.14 -11.76
N LEU A 244 15.92 17.97 -12.34
CA LEU A 244 16.91 16.94 -12.64
C LEU A 244 17.65 17.34 -13.92
N GLN A 245 18.98 17.31 -13.86
CA GLN A 245 19.82 17.71 -14.99
C GLN A 245 20.56 16.52 -15.60
N LYS A 246 21.17 15.67 -14.76
CA LYS A 246 22.03 14.58 -15.25
C LYS A 246 22.15 13.44 -14.25
N THR A 247 22.31 12.22 -14.77
CA THR A 247 22.71 11.02 -14.03
C THR A 247 24.12 10.60 -14.43
N THR A 248 24.93 10.22 -13.46
CA THR A 248 26.28 9.69 -13.67
C THR A 248 26.45 8.40 -12.87
N PRO A 249 26.64 7.25 -13.53
CA PRO A 249 26.53 7.04 -14.98
C PRO A 249 25.06 7.11 -15.47
N PRO A 250 24.82 7.40 -16.77
CA PRO A 250 23.47 7.41 -17.36
C PRO A 250 22.93 5.99 -17.64
N ARG A 251 23.80 4.98 -17.66
CA ARG A 251 23.45 3.55 -17.68
C ARG A 251 24.05 2.89 -16.44
N ALA A 252 23.25 2.13 -15.71
CA ALA A 252 23.68 1.49 -14.47
C ALA A 252 23.12 0.08 -14.33
N THR A 253 23.77 -0.78 -13.54
CA THR A 253 23.26 -2.12 -13.22
C THR A 253 22.72 -2.17 -11.78
N PRO A 254 21.82 -3.11 -11.44
CA PRO A 254 21.38 -3.28 -10.05
C PRO A 254 22.56 -3.43 -9.08
N GLY A 255 22.52 -2.68 -7.99
CA GLY A 255 23.60 -2.59 -7.01
C GLY A 255 24.66 -1.53 -7.30
N GLN A 256 24.71 -0.96 -8.52
CA GLN A 256 25.62 0.14 -8.85
C GLN A 256 25.13 1.47 -8.25
N VAL A 257 26.07 2.35 -7.90
CA VAL A 257 25.76 3.70 -7.39
C VAL A 257 25.60 4.67 -8.55
N VAL A 258 24.51 5.42 -8.56
CA VAL A 258 24.21 6.50 -9.50
C VAL A 258 24.18 7.82 -8.76
N THR A 259 24.82 8.83 -9.34
CA THR A 259 24.75 10.23 -8.87
C THR A 259 23.81 11.01 -9.79
N LEU A 260 22.70 11.49 -9.23
CA LEU A 260 21.79 12.44 -9.85
C LEU A 260 22.18 13.87 -9.44
N THR A 261 22.32 14.78 -10.40
CA THR A 261 22.54 16.21 -10.17
C THR A 261 21.36 17.03 -10.66
N GLY A 262 21.11 18.15 -9.98
CA GLY A 262 20.00 19.04 -10.28
C GLY A 262 19.96 20.28 -9.40
N CYS A 263 18.81 20.94 -9.39
CA CYS A 263 18.49 22.09 -8.52
C CYS A 263 17.18 21.82 -7.77
N GLY A 264 17.06 22.34 -6.56
CA GLY A 264 15.81 22.26 -5.79
C GLY A 264 15.38 20.82 -5.45
N LEU A 265 16.31 19.87 -5.37
CA LEU A 265 16.03 18.44 -5.12
C LEU A 265 15.56 18.15 -3.68
N GLY A 266 15.47 19.17 -2.84
CA GLY A 266 15.06 19.05 -1.44
C GLY A 266 16.15 18.49 -0.54
N SER A 267 15.78 18.21 0.71
CA SER A 267 16.64 17.63 1.73
C SER A 267 16.16 16.22 2.10
N PRO A 268 17.00 15.41 2.79
CA PRO A 268 16.58 14.11 3.30
C PRO A 268 15.23 14.21 4.05
N GLY A 269 14.28 13.33 3.70
CA GLY A 269 12.94 13.31 4.29
C GLY A 269 11.93 14.30 3.68
N ARG A 270 12.36 15.27 2.87
CA ARG A 270 11.45 16.14 2.07
C ARG A 270 11.35 15.73 0.61
N GLY A 271 12.39 15.07 0.09
CA GLY A 271 12.46 14.58 -1.28
C GLY A 271 12.15 13.08 -1.40
N ILE A 272 11.36 12.68 -2.41
CA ILE A 272 11.16 11.29 -2.82
C ILE A 272 11.78 11.10 -4.20
N LEU A 273 12.69 10.14 -4.33
CA LEU A 273 13.26 9.73 -5.62
C LEU A 273 12.50 8.50 -6.11
N SER A 274 12.09 8.50 -7.38
CA SER A 274 11.45 7.35 -8.01
C SER A 274 12.08 7.02 -9.34
N LEU A 275 12.10 5.74 -9.70
CA LEU A 275 12.55 5.21 -10.98
C LEU A 275 11.44 4.38 -11.59
N SER A 276 11.03 4.72 -12.81
CA SER A 276 9.91 4.06 -13.50
C SER A 276 8.62 4.10 -12.66
N GLY A 277 8.45 5.19 -11.92
CA GLY A 277 7.36 5.39 -10.97
C GLY A 277 7.49 4.61 -9.66
N LEU A 278 8.49 3.75 -9.45
CA LEU A 278 8.67 3.08 -8.18
C LEU A 278 9.57 3.90 -7.25
N PRO A 279 9.17 4.19 -6.00
CA PRO A 279 10.02 4.93 -5.08
C PRO A 279 11.29 4.14 -4.77
N ILE A 280 12.44 4.80 -4.88
CA ILE A 280 13.72 4.29 -4.40
C ILE A 280 13.67 4.37 -2.87
N GLN A 281 13.79 3.20 -2.24
CA GLN A 281 13.67 3.10 -0.79
C GLN A 281 14.82 3.83 -0.07
N PRO A 282 14.60 4.38 1.13
CA PRO A 282 15.60 5.16 1.86
C PRO A 282 16.94 4.43 2.06
N GLU A 283 16.94 3.12 2.27
CA GLU A 283 18.17 2.31 2.41
C GLU A 283 19.04 2.29 1.16
N ASN A 284 18.45 2.58 -0.01
CA ASN A 284 19.18 2.70 -1.26
C ASN A 284 19.65 4.14 -1.52
N ILE A 285 19.27 5.12 -0.70
CA ILE A 285 19.76 6.50 -0.79
C ILE A 285 21.03 6.62 0.07
N LEU A 286 22.14 6.98 -0.57
CA LEU A 286 23.46 7.10 0.08
C LEU A 286 23.76 8.55 0.49
N GLU A 287 23.27 9.52 -0.28
CA GLU A 287 23.49 10.95 -0.04
C GLU A 287 22.33 11.73 -0.66
N TRP A 288 21.83 12.75 0.03
CA TRP A 288 20.82 13.66 -0.51
C TRP A 288 21.08 15.09 -0.08
N THR A 289 21.28 15.97 -1.04
CA THR A 289 21.39 17.42 -0.88
C THR A 289 20.44 18.12 -1.85
N PRO A 290 20.19 19.43 -1.69
CA PRO A 290 19.35 20.20 -2.61
C PRO A 290 19.79 20.18 -4.08
N THR A 291 21.03 19.77 -4.38
CA THR A 291 21.56 19.74 -5.75
C THR A 291 22.10 18.38 -6.20
N ARG A 292 22.11 17.37 -5.31
CA ARG A 292 22.67 16.06 -5.59
C ARG A 292 21.98 14.95 -4.80
N VAL A 293 21.68 13.85 -5.47
CA VAL A 293 21.23 12.61 -4.82
C VAL A 293 22.11 11.46 -5.30
N LYS A 294 22.76 10.75 -4.37
CA LYS A 294 23.44 9.48 -4.67
C LYS A 294 22.59 8.34 -4.18
N PHE A 295 22.36 7.37 -5.04
CA PHE A 295 21.57 6.19 -4.68
C PHE A 295 22.12 4.94 -5.34
N ARG A 296 21.87 3.80 -4.72
CA ARG A 296 22.13 2.47 -5.26
C ARG A 296 20.94 2.04 -6.09
N VAL A 297 21.16 1.55 -7.31
CA VAL A 297 20.08 1.00 -8.14
C VAL A 297 19.51 -0.26 -7.45
N PRO A 298 18.22 -0.30 -7.10
CA PRO A 298 17.65 -1.45 -6.39
C PRO A 298 17.68 -2.74 -7.24
N PRO A 299 17.75 -3.93 -6.62
CA PRO A 299 17.52 -5.19 -7.30
C PRO A 299 16.15 -5.21 -8.01
N GLY A 300 16.11 -5.64 -9.26
CA GLY A 300 14.87 -5.70 -10.06
C GLY A 300 14.39 -4.36 -10.61
N ALA A 301 15.19 -3.29 -10.49
CA ALA A 301 14.89 -2.02 -11.16
C ALA A 301 14.86 -2.17 -12.69
N PHE A 302 13.92 -1.50 -13.34
CA PHE A 302 13.81 -1.43 -14.79
C PHE A 302 14.21 -0.05 -15.29
N SER A 303 14.77 0.01 -16.51
CA SER A 303 15.01 1.27 -17.23
C SER A 303 13.74 2.13 -17.27
N GLY A 304 13.91 3.43 -17.11
CA GLY A 304 12.81 4.38 -17.30
C GLY A 304 13.02 5.72 -16.63
N ALA A 305 11.90 6.44 -16.47
CA ALA A 305 11.91 7.82 -15.98
C ALA A 305 12.29 7.89 -14.50
N LEU A 306 13.40 8.56 -14.23
CA LEU A 306 13.80 9.03 -12.91
C LEU A 306 13.09 10.35 -12.61
N ARG A 307 12.52 10.49 -11.41
CA ARG A 307 11.84 11.70 -10.95
C ARG A 307 12.12 11.94 -9.48
N VAL A 308 12.39 13.19 -9.14
CA VAL A 308 12.42 13.68 -7.76
C VAL A 308 11.13 14.44 -7.49
N MET A 309 10.55 14.24 -6.31
CA MET A 309 9.43 15.00 -5.81
C MET A 309 9.83 15.66 -4.49
N VAL A 310 9.58 16.96 -4.32
CA VAL A 310 9.90 17.68 -3.08
C VAL A 310 8.64 18.32 -2.56
N ASP A 311 8.28 18.05 -1.30
CA ASP A 311 7.06 18.61 -0.70
C ASP A 311 5.83 18.40 -1.61
N ARG A 312 5.72 17.21 -2.24
CA ARG A 312 4.69 16.82 -3.24
C ARG A 312 4.77 17.48 -4.62
N TYR A 313 5.77 18.33 -4.88
CA TYR A 313 6.02 18.92 -6.20
C TYR A 313 6.89 18.02 -7.07
N PRO A 314 6.41 17.56 -8.23
CA PRO A 314 7.21 16.75 -9.13
C PRO A 314 8.28 17.58 -9.84
N GLY A 315 9.43 16.96 -10.05
CA GLY A 315 10.41 17.47 -10.98
C GLY A 315 10.15 17.02 -12.40
N ASN A 316 11.02 17.44 -13.32
CA ASN A 316 11.07 16.85 -14.65
C ASN A 316 11.46 15.36 -14.57
N SER A 317 11.23 14.63 -15.66
CA SER A 317 11.72 13.27 -15.85
C SER A 317 13.10 13.29 -16.49
N LEU A 318 13.98 12.40 -16.03
CA LEU A 318 15.26 12.10 -16.64
C LEU A 318 15.37 10.59 -16.87
N ASN A 319 15.72 10.14 -18.07
CA ASN A 319 15.81 8.70 -18.32
C ASN A 319 17.06 8.09 -17.65
N LEU A 320 16.90 6.95 -16.99
CA LEU A 320 17.99 6.12 -16.50
C LEU A 320 17.85 4.73 -17.12
N GLU A 321 18.90 4.26 -17.79
CA GLU A 321 18.91 2.91 -18.32
C GLU A 321 19.47 1.94 -17.29
N VAL A 322 18.70 0.89 -16.99
CA VAL A 322 19.13 -0.19 -16.09
C VAL A 322 19.51 -1.41 -16.94
N GLY A 323 20.80 -1.72 -16.97
CA GLY A 323 21.34 -2.90 -17.64
C GLY A 323 21.23 -4.16 -16.78
N SER A 324 21.38 -5.33 -17.41
CA SER A 324 21.56 -6.58 -16.68
C SER A 324 22.87 -6.53 -15.88
N PRO A 325 22.91 -7.05 -14.63
CA PRO A 325 24.17 -7.20 -13.92
C PRO A 325 25.14 -8.05 -14.76
N PRO A 326 26.47 -7.83 -14.67
CA PRO A 326 27.43 -8.66 -15.37
C PRO A 326 27.20 -10.14 -14.99
N ALA A 327 27.21 -11.02 -15.99
CA ALA A 327 27.01 -12.45 -15.78
C ALA A 327 28.00 -12.96 -14.73
N ARG A 328 27.50 -13.64 -13.70
CA ARG A 328 28.36 -14.36 -12.76
C ARG A 328 29.21 -15.35 -13.56
N PRO A 329 30.53 -15.50 -13.30
CA PRO A 329 31.30 -16.56 -13.93
C PRO A 329 30.62 -17.91 -13.72
N ALA A 330 30.53 -18.71 -14.77
CA ALA A 330 29.85 -20.01 -14.73
C ALA A 330 30.43 -20.86 -13.58
N PRO A 331 29.58 -21.56 -12.79
CA PRO A 331 30.08 -22.50 -11.81
C PRO A 331 30.94 -23.57 -12.48
N SER A 332 32.04 -23.97 -11.82
CA SER A 332 32.91 -25.04 -12.27
C SER A 332 32.11 -26.32 -12.52
N ALA A 333 32.47 -27.08 -13.56
CA ALA A 333 31.82 -28.34 -13.89
C ALA A 333 31.81 -29.27 -12.66
N PRO A 334 30.67 -29.91 -12.34
CA PRO A 334 30.58 -30.79 -11.19
C PRO A 334 31.55 -31.97 -11.38
N THR A 335 32.36 -32.26 -10.36
CA THR A 335 33.25 -33.45 -10.32
C THR A 335 32.61 -34.63 -9.58
N THR A 336 31.43 -34.40 -8.99
CA THR A 336 30.67 -35.38 -8.23
C THR A 336 29.26 -35.57 -8.80
N GLY A 337 28.68 -36.75 -8.61
CA GLY A 337 27.30 -37.08 -8.94
C GLY A 337 26.50 -37.47 -7.69
N SER A 338 25.23 -37.83 -7.89
CA SER A 338 24.37 -38.34 -6.82
C SER A 338 23.84 -39.73 -7.17
N LEU A 339 23.68 -40.58 -6.18
CA LEU A 339 22.99 -41.86 -6.28
C LEU A 339 21.65 -41.76 -5.56
N VAL A 340 20.56 -41.93 -6.28
CA VAL A 340 19.22 -42.08 -5.70
C VAL A 340 18.76 -43.49 -5.98
N GLY A 341 18.11 -44.10 -5.01
CA GLY A 341 17.48 -45.37 -5.29
C GLY A 341 16.30 -45.66 -4.40
N GLN A 342 15.60 -46.72 -4.78
CA GLN A 342 14.50 -47.25 -4.01
C GLN A 342 14.75 -48.72 -3.71
N VAL A 343 14.66 -49.07 -2.44
CA VAL A 343 14.75 -50.43 -1.95
C VAL A 343 13.33 -50.96 -1.83
N VAL A 344 13.03 -52.00 -2.59
CA VAL A 344 11.74 -52.70 -2.59
C VAL A 344 11.94 -54.15 -2.20
N SER A 345 10.89 -54.77 -1.70
CA SER A 345 10.85 -56.19 -1.44
C SER A 345 10.50 -56.94 -2.73
N SER A 346 10.79 -58.25 -2.82
CA SER A 346 10.41 -59.06 -3.98
C SER A 346 8.88 -59.11 -4.21
N ASP A 347 8.08 -58.82 -3.18
CA ASP A 347 6.62 -58.66 -3.24
C ASP A 347 6.16 -57.23 -3.56
N GLY A 348 7.09 -56.32 -3.87
CA GLY A 348 6.82 -54.93 -4.27
C GLY A 348 6.67 -53.93 -3.12
N ARG A 349 6.80 -54.36 -1.86
CA ARG A 349 6.69 -53.47 -0.69
C ARG A 349 7.92 -52.58 -0.52
N LEU A 350 7.75 -51.32 -0.14
CA LEU A 350 8.86 -50.39 0.06
C LEU A 350 9.59 -50.69 1.37
N LEU A 351 10.92 -50.74 1.35
CA LEU A 351 11.74 -51.19 2.48
C LEU A 351 12.52 -50.05 3.10
N ALA A 352 12.08 -49.60 4.27
CA ALA A 352 12.75 -48.60 5.09
C ALA A 352 13.89 -49.20 5.93
N ASN A 353 14.86 -48.38 6.32
CA ASN A 353 16.02 -48.72 7.14
C ASN A 353 16.97 -49.77 6.52
N ALA A 354 16.93 -49.97 5.21
CA ALA A 354 17.94 -50.77 4.53
C ALA A 354 19.25 -49.97 4.54
N GLN A 355 20.35 -50.61 4.96
CA GLN A 355 21.68 -50.02 4.98
C GLN A 355 22.34 -50.20 3.61
N ILE A 356 22.68 -49.07 3.00
CA ILE A 356 23.43 -48.98 1.75
C ILE A 356 24.86 -48.59 2.12
N HIS A 357 25.81 -49.44 1.78
CA HIS A 357 27.24 -49.20 1.96
C HIS A 357 27.94 -49.23 0.59
N LEU A 358 28.72 -48.21 0.28
CA LEU A 358 29.53 -48.12 -0.93
C LEU A 358 31.00 -48.42 -0.60
N ASP A 359 31.73 -49.00 -1.55
CA ASP A 359 33.15 -49.36 -1.37
C ASP A 359 34.10 -48.17 -1.24
N ASP A 360 33.63 -46.96 -1.54
CA ASP A 360 34.32 -45.69 -1.28
C ASP A 360 34.10 -45.15 0.15
N GLY A 361 33.38 -45.89 0.99
CA GLY A 361 33.14 -45.58 2.40
C GLY A 361 31.90 -44.72 2.67
N HIS A 362 31.12 -44.38 1.64
CA HIS A 362 29.84 -43.68 1.82
C HIS A 362 28.72 -44.63 2.24
N GLU A 363 27.88 -44.18 3.17
CA GLU A 363 26.75 -44.95 3.69
C GLU A 363 25.45 -44.13 3.70
N ALA A 364 24.31 -44.82 3.53
CA ALA A 364 22.99 -44.25 3.71
C ALA A 364 21.99 -45.29 4.22
N LEU A 365 20.88 -44.80 4.76
CA LEU A 365 19.71 -45.61 5.12
C LEU A 365 18.54 -45.24 4.21
N SER A 366 17.73 -46.23 3.83
CA SER A 366 16.47 -45.96 3.16
C SER A 366 15.43 -45.38 4.12
N ASP A 367 14.64 -44.41 3.66
CA ASP A 367 13.56 -43.78 4.42
C ASP A 367 12.27 -44.63 4.45
N LEU A 368 11.20 -44.11 5.06
CA LEU A 368 9.88 -44.77 5.16
C LEU A 368 9.26 -45.15 3.80
N ASN A 369 9.66 -44.52 2.70
CA ASN A 369 9.22 -44.82 1.34
C ASN A 369 10.22 -45.74 0.60
N GLY A 370 11.16 -46.32 1.33
CA GLY A 370 12.25 -47.15 0.80
C GLY A 370 13.24 -46.37 -0.05
N THR A 371 13.19 -45.04 -0.07
CA THR A 371 14.09 -44.23 -0.89
C THR A 371 15.36 -43.86 -0.14
N PHE A 372 16.48 -43.83 -0.84
CA PHE A 372 17.75 -43.35 -0.31
C PHE A 372 18.39 -42.39 -1.30
N ARG A 373 19.22 -41.49 -0.78
CA ARG A 373 20.01 -40.56 -1.57
C ARG A 373 21.39 -40.42 -0.96
N ILE A 374 22.41 -40.61 -1.79
CA ILE A 374 23.81 -40.36 -1.48
C ILE A 374 24.30 -39.29 -2.45
N ASP A 375 24.76 -38.18 -1.89
CA ASP A 375 25.22 -37.01 -2.63
C ASP A 375 26.75 -36.90 -2.62
N ASN A 376 27.28 -36.15 -3.58
CA ASN A 376 28.71 -35.84 -3.69
C ASN A 376 29.61 -37.06 -3.92
N LEU A 377 29.10 -38.07 -4.63
CA LEU A 377 29.90 -39.25 -4.99
C LEU A 377 30.90 -38.90 -6.10
N PRO A 378 32.18 -39.27 -5.97
CA PRO A 378 33.15 -39.12 -7.05
C PRO A 378 32.67 -39.78 -8.34
N ALA A 379 32.89 -39.13 -9.49
CA ALA A 379 32.53 -39.72 -10.77
C ALA A 379 33.43 -40.94 -11.07
N GLY A 380 32.81 -42.09 -11.36
CA GLY A 380 33.51 -43.36 -11.57
C GLY A 380 32.65 -44.57 -11.22
N PRO A 381 33.17 -45.79 -11.44
CA PRO A 381 32.52 -47.02 -10.99
C PRO A 381 32.66 -47.18 -9.46
N VAL A 382 31.54 -47.44 -8.78
CA VAL A 382 31.47 -47.71 -7.33
C VAL A 382 30.69 -49.01 -7.09
N LYS A 383 31.09 -49.84 -6.14
CA LYS A 383 30.32 -51.04 -5.74
C LYS A 383 29.42 -50.71 -4.57
N ALA A 384 28.16 -51.11 -4.68
CA ALA A 384 27.15 -50.94 -3.64
C ALA A 384 26.80 -52.29 -3.00
N TYR A 385 26.66 -52.27 -1.67
CA TYR A 385 26.19 -53.37 -0.84
C TYR A 385 24.95 -52.91 -0.07
N ILE A 386 23.83 -53.61 -0.23
CA ILE A 386 22.57 -53.28 0.43
C ILE A 386 22.20 -54.43 1.37
N THR A 387 22.00 -54.10 2.63
CA THR A 387 21.63 -55.07 3.68
C THR A 387 20.43 -54.56 4.47
N LEU A 388 19.54 -55.46 4.87
CA LEU A 388 18.42 -55.14 5.75
C LEU A 388 18.15 -56.36 6.62
N PRO A 389 18.10 -56.23 7.96
CA PRO A 389 17.77 -57.35 8.85
C PRO A 389 16.42 -57.97 8.46
N GLY A 390 16.38 -59.31 8.38
CA GLY A 390 15.19 -60.02 7.91
C GLY A 390 15.00 -59.98 6.38
N PHE A 391 16.05 -59.70 5.60
CA PHE A 391 16.07 -59.80 4.13
C PHE A 391 17.43 -60.37 3.67
N LYS A 392 17.49 -60.96 2.47
CA LYS A 392 18.78 -61.36 1.84
C LYS A 392 19.53 -60.12 1.34
N SER A 393 20.84 -60.06 1.56
CA SER A 393 21.70 -58.96 1.08
C SER A 393 21.88 -58.98 -0.44
N ALA A 394 22.06 -57.79 -1.03
CA ALA A 394 22.28 -57.58 -2.47
C ALA A 394 23.55 -56.76 -2.72
N SER A 395 24.26 -57.04 -3.81
CA SER A 395 25.44 -56.26 -4.22
C SER A 395 25.53 -56.06 -5.74
N GLY A 396 26.14 -54.96 -6.18
CA GLY A 396 26.27 -54.63 -7.60
C GLY A 396 27.18 -53.43 -7.87
N GLN A 397 27.68 -53.29 -9.09
CA GLN A 397 28.52 -52.16 -9.52
C GLN A 397 27.69 -51.09 -10.23
N VAL A 398 27.91 -49.82 -9.88
CA VAL A 398 27.17 -48.67 -10.41
C VAL A 398 28.14 -47.62 -10.96
N GLN A 399 27.84 -47.09 -12.14
CA GLN A 399 28.60 -45.99 -12.74
C GLN A 399 28.02 -44.64 -12.31
N ILE A 400 28.82 -43.82 -11.63
CA ILE A 400 28.45 -42.44 -11.25
C ILE A 400 28.97 -41.46 -12.31
N THR A 401 28.06 -40.66 -12.86
CA THR A 401 28.38 -39.60 -13.82
C THR A 401 28.35 -38.25 -13.12
N ALA A 402 29.39 -37.44 -13.33
CA ALA A 402 29.52 -36.14 -12.70
C ALA A 402 28.34 -35.21 -13.08
N GLY A 403 27.74 -34.54 -12.10
CA GLY A 403 26.57 -33.67 -12.27
C GLY A 403 25.24 -34.38 -12.51
N ALA A 404 25.23 -35.70 -12.67
CA ALA A 404 24.01 -36.46 -12.88
C ALA A 404 23.56 -37.16 -11.59
N THR A 405 22.24 -37.35 -11.46
CA THR A 405 21.66 -38.23 -10.45
C THR A 405 21.38 -39.58 -11.09
N ARG A 406 22.10 -40.63 -10.68
CA ARG A 406 21.83 -42.00 -11.09
C ARG A 406 20.69 -42.54 -10.24
N THR A 407 19.61 -42.96 -10.89
CA THR A 407 18.48 -43.63 -10.20
C THR A 407 18.60 -45.14 -10.36
N LEU A 408 18.38 -45.89 -9.28
CA LEU A 408 18.33 -47.36 -9.29
C LEU A 408 17.20 -47.92 -8.41
N GLN A 409 16.69 -49.08 -8.78
CA GLN A 409 15.74 -49.82 -7.95
C GLN A 409 16.39 -51.15 -7.56
N VAL A 410 16.41 -51.45 -6.26
CA VAL A 410 16.99 -52.67 -5.71
C VAL A 410 15.87 -53.46 -5.07
N SER A 411 15.71 -54.72 -5.48
CA SER A 411 14.77 -55.65 -4.85
C SER A 411 15.50 -56.55 -3.86
N LEU A 412 15.06 -56.55 -2.60
CA LEU A 412 15.51 -57.47 -1.55
C LEU A 412 14.42 -58.50 -1.30
N SER A 413 14.76 -59.77 -1.16
CA SER A 413 13.74 -60.78 -0.84
C SER A 413 13.50 -60.82 0.68
N PRO A 414 12.24 -60.67 1.15
CA PRO A 414 11.87 -60.66 2.56
C PRO A 414 12.09 -62.01 3.20
N THR A 415 12.35 -61.96 4.50
CA THR A 415 12.25 -63.09 5.42
C THR A 415 10.82 -63.15 6.04
N SER A 416 9.80 -62.53 5.41
CA SER A 416 8.36 -62.33 5.80
C SER A 416 8.09 -61.23 6.86
N GLY A 417 7.10 -60.30 6.86
CA GLY A 417 6.14 -59.70 5.91
C GLY A 417 5.46 -58.41 6.53
N PRO A 418 4.97 -57.39 5.76
CA PRO A 418 4.70 -55.95 6.13
C PRO A 418 3.28 -55.32 5.83
N GLU A 419 3.08 -54.01 6.10
CA GLU A 419 1.83 -53.17 6.03
C GLU A 419 2.01 -51.76 5.33
N VAL A 420 0.92 -50.94 5.14
CA VAL A 420 0.78 -49.42 5.10
C VAL A 420 0.22 -48.68 3.81
N GLY A 421 -0.47 -47.50 3.97
CA GLY A 421 -0.63 -46.37 2.97
C GLY A 421 -1.30 -45.01 3.45
N ALA A 422 -0.98 -43.80 2.85
CA ALA A 422 -1.53 -42.41 3.14
C ALA A 422 -1.46 -41.30 1.98
N ARG A 423 -2.02 -40.04 2.13
CA ARG A 423 -2.19 -38.84 1.16
C ARG A 423 -2.03 -37.37 1.78
N SER A 424 -2.01 -36.20 1.03
CA SER A 424 -1.44 -34.79 1.31
C SER A 424 -2.35 -33.46 1.37
N VAL A 425 -1.83 -32.24 1.81
CA VAL A 425 -2.53 -30.94 2.30
C VAL A 425 -1.90 -29.51 1.90
N GLU A 426 -2.65 -28.36 1.98
CA GLU A 426 -2.33 -26.88 1.71
C GLU A 426 -1.61 -26.08 2.86
N LYS A 427 -0.93 -24.92 2.61
CA LYS A 427 -0.01 -24.19 3.55
C LYS A 427 -0.45 -22.75 3.97
N SER A 428 -0.39 -22.41 5.28
CA SER A 428 -0.71 -21.08 5.89
C SER A 428 0.41 -20.57 6.85
N GLY A 429 0.45 -19.27 7.19
CA GLY A 429 1.44 -18.65 8.12
C GLY A 429 0.95 -17.41 8.89
N SER A 430 1.86 -16.52 9.31
CA SER A 430 1.60 -15.31 10.13
C SER A 430 2.46 -14.10 9.69
N PHE A 431 2.04 -12.87 10.01
CA PHE A 431 2.88 -11.67 9.88
C PHE A 431 2.60 -10.63 10.98
N THR A 432 3.54 -9.73 11.22
CA THR A 432 3.45 -8.68 12.23
C THR A 432 3.59 -7.31 11.61
N VAL A 433 2.71 -6.38 12.01
CA VAL A 433 2.82 -4.96 11.72
C VAL A 433 3.39 -4.25 12.94
N MET A 434 4.49 -3.52 12.74
CA MET A 434 5.15 -2.74 13.78
C MET A 434 5.21 -1.26 13.37
N ALA A 435 4.60 -0.39 14.16
CA ALA A 435 4.53 1.04 13.91
C ALA A 435 5.21 1.85 15.01
N TYR A 436 5.82 2.99 14.64
CA TYR A 436 6.61 3.80 15.56
C TYR A 436 6.02 5.22 15.69
N PRO A 437 5.96 5.80 16.91
CA PRO A 437 5.54 7.18 17.13
C PRO A 437 6.56 8.18 16.54
N PHE A 438 6.16 9.43 16.33
CA PHE A 438 7.06 10.50 15.84
C PHE A 438 6.75 11.85 16.48
N THR A 439 7.67 12.82 16.36
CA THR A 439 7.50 14.18 16.88
C THR A 439 7.65 15.20 15.76
N LEU A 440 6.84 16.26 15.75
CA LEU A 440 6.93 17.35 14.77
C LEU A 440 7.53 18.63 15.37
N GLY A 441 8.69 19.05 14.89
CA GLY A 441 9.40 20.23 15.38
C GLY A 441 10.38 19.91 16.53
N GLN A 442 10.96 20.95 17.13
CA GLN A 442 11.97 20.81 18.20
C GLN A 442 11.35 20.57 19.60
N GLU A 443 10.03 20.68 19.73
CA GLU A 443 9.34 20.56 21.03
C GLU A 443 8.68 19.18 21.21
N GLN A 444 8.88 18.58 22.39
CA GLN A 444 8.31 17.28 22.77
C GLN A 444 6.77 17.30 22.87
N LYS A 445 6.14 18.48 22.93
CA LYS A 445 4.69 18.68 22.93
C LYS A 445 3.99 18.26 21.63
N ASN A 446 4.73 18.07 20.53
CA ASN A 446 4.20 17.67 19.24
C ASN A 446 4.44 16.19 18.92
N ARG A 447 4.37 15.32 19.94
CA ARG A 447 4.47 13.86 19.78
C ARG A 447 3.15 13.29 19.24
N TYR A 448 3.27 12.43 18.25
CA TYR A 448 2.22 11.65 17.62
C TYR A 448 2.43 10.16 17.95
N TRP A 449 1.59 9.61 18.82
CA TRP A 449 1.61 8.17 19.14
C TRP A 449 0.80 7.39 18.11
N VAL A 450 1.06 6.09 17.99
CA VAL A 450 0.25 5.23 17.12
C VAL A 450 -1.10 5.03 17.80
N TYR A 451 -2.13 5.65 17.24
CA TYR A 451 -3.50 5.56 17.73
C TYR A 451 -4.18 4.28 17.25
N ARG A 452 -3.94 3.84 16.02
CA ARG A 452 -4.58 2.64 15.47
C ARG A 452 -3.73 1.97 14.40
N ILE A 453 -3.76 0.64 14.36
CA ILE A 453 -3.25 -0.17 13.25
C ILE A 453 -4.38 -1.08 12.77
N GLU A 454 -4.58 -1.15 11.46
CA GLU A 454 -5.51 -2.06 10.79
C GLU A 454 -4.77 -2.84 9.70
N ALA A 455 -5.08 -4.11 9.52
CA ALA A 455 -4.55 -4.96 8.46
C ALA A 455 -5.64 -5.86 7.89
N TRP A 456 -5.72 -6.06 6.57
CA TRP A 456 -6.68 -6.99 5.96
C TRP A 456 -6.20 -7.52 4.61
N GLU A 457 -6.68 -8.70 4.21
CA GLU A 457 -6.35 -9.30 2.91
C GLU A 457 -6.94 -8.48 1.74
N TYR A 458 -6.13 -8.18 0.72
CA TYR A 458 -6.58 -7.41 -0.43
C TYR A 458 -7.60 -8.22 -1.26
N GLY A 459 -8.79 -7.64 -1.46
CA GLY A 459 -9.90 -8.33 -2.13
C GLY A 459 -10.74 -9.24 -1.22
N ASN A 460 -10.36 -9.41 0.05
CA ASN A 460 -11.10 -10.22 1.03
C ASN A 460 -11.16 -9.54 2.40
N TYR A 461 -12.21 -8.74 2.62
CA TYR A 461 -12.41 -8.00 3.86
C TYR A 461 -12.84 -8.86 5.07
N LYS A 462 -13.10 -10.16 4.89
CA LYS A 462 -13.45 -11.07 6.01
C LYS A 462 -12.24 -11.45 6.87
N ARG A 463 -11.02 -11.27 6.36
CA ARG A 463 -9.77 -11.53 7.10
C ARG A 463 -9.09 -10.22 7.41
N ARG A 464 -9.31 -9.76 8.65
CA ARG A 464 -8.91 -8.45 9.17
C ARG A 464 -8.34 -8.62 10.58
N TRP A 465 -7.37 -7.78 10.89
CA TRP A 465 -6.80 -7.58 12.21
C TRP A 465 -6.76 -6.09 12.49
N ASP A 466 -7.10 -5.65 13.69
CA ASP A 466 -6.92 -4.27 14.10
C ASP A 466 -6.65 -4.13 15.59
N LYS A 467 -6.00 -3.04 15.96
CA LYS A 467 -5.70 -2.70 17.36
C LYS A 467 -5.62 -1.17 17.51
N THR A 468 -6.18 -0.67 18.60
CA THR A 468 -6.28 0.77 18.91
C THR A 468 -5.63 1.06 20.26
N TRP A 469 -4.90 2.16 20.34
CA TRP A 469 -4.26 2.68 21.54
C TRP A 469 -4.77 4.10 21.79
N TRP A 470 -5.70 4.22 22.74
CA TRP A 470 -6.44 5.45 23.01
C TRP A 470 -5.60 6.54 23.68
N THR A 471 -4.53 6.16 24.39
CA THR A 471 -3.71 7.06 25.21
C THR A 471 -2.23 6.88 24.89
N ASP A 472 -1.49 7.99 24.77
CA ASP A 472 -0.03 7.93 24.72
C ASP A 472 0.52 7.54 26.10
N ILE A 473 1.01 6.31 26.20
CA ILE A 473 1.71 5.81 27.39
C ILE A 473 3.23 5.90 27.25
N GLY A 474 3.72 6.56 26.20
CA GLY A 474 5.16 6.76 25.97
C GLY A 474 5.86 5.60 25.27
N ASP A 475 5.14 4.56 24.85
CA ASP A 475 5.73 3.39 24.20
C ASP A 475 6.55 3.77 22.95
N PRO A 476 7.74 3.17 22.75
CA PRO A 476 8.59 3.45 21.60
C PRO A 476 8.14 2.73 20.33
N LYS A 477 7.21 1.77 20.43
CA LYS A 477 6.72 0.95 19.32
C LYS A 477 5.36 0.34 19.62
N PHE A 478 4.59 0.07 18.58
CA PHE A 478 3.25 -0.47 18.65
C PHE A 478 3.09 -1.63 17.67
N GLU A 479 2.54 -2.75 18.13
CA GLU A 479 2.53 -4.01 17.38
C GLU A 479 1.12 -4.59 17.21
N LEU A 480 0.81 -5.00 15.98
CA LEU A 480 -0.36 -5.79 15.60
C LEU A 480 0.09 -7.12 14.98
N ASN A 481 -0.33 -8.24 15.57
CA ASN A 481 0.02 -9.59 15.13
C ASN A 481 -1.12 -10.19 14.29
N CYS A 482 -0.81 -10.74 13.12
CA CYS A 482 -1.78 -11.20 12.12
C CYS A 482 -1.61 -12.72 11.86
N PRO A 483 -2.23 -13.60 12.68
CA PRO A 483 -2.09 -15.05 12.55
C PRO A 483 -2.98 -15.64 11.44
N VAL A 484 -2.61 -16.83 10.93
CA VAL A 484 -3.37 -17.58 9.91
C VAL A 484 -3.55 -16.80 8.59
N ALA A 485 -2.52 -16.04 8.25
CA ALA A 485 -2.39 -15.32 6.99
C ALA A 485 -1.91 -16.28 5.87
N PRO A 486 -2.66 -16.44 4.77
CA PRO A 486 -2.17 -17.17 3.61
C PRO A 486 -0.87 -16.57 3.07
N LEU A 487 0.11 -17.44 2.85
CA LEU A 487 1.40 -17.06 2.26
C LEU A 487 1.22 -16.81 0.75
N GLY A 488 1.94 -15.82 0.22
CA GLY A 488 1.88 -15.39 -1.18
C GLY A 488 0.77 -14.39 -1.51
N ARG A 489 0.03 -13.88 -0.51
CA ARG A 489 -1.05 -12.89 -0.67
C ARG A 489 -0.62 -11.48 -0.27
N SER A 490 -1.36 -10.48 -0.76
CA SER A 490 -1.17 -9.06 -0.44
C SER A 490 -2.18 -8.59 0.60
N TYR A 491 -1.74 -7.74 1.52
CA TYR A 491 -2.54 -7.21 2.62
C TYR A 491 -2.50 -5.69 2.59
N ALA A 492 -3.60 -5.03 2.90
CA ALA A 492 -3.63 -3.61 3.19
C ALA A 492 -3.32 -3.40 4.67
N VAL A 493 -2.40 -2.49 5.00
CA VAL A 493 -2.07 -2.09 6.36
C VAL A 493 -2.28 -0.59 6.50
N VAL A 494 -3.07 -0.15 7.46
CA VAL A 494 -3.32 1.26 7.80
C VAL A 494 -2.77 1.53 9.18
N VAL A 495 -2.02 2.61 9.33
CA VAL A 495 -1.56 3.10 10.63
C VAL A 495 -2.03 4.55 10.78
N THR A 496 -2.74 4.83 11.86
CA THR A 496 -3.17 6.16 12.28
C THR A 496 -2.38 6.56 13.51
N TRP A 497 -1.80 7.75 13.46
CA TRP A 497 -1.17 8.41 14.58
C TRP A 497 -1.99 9.58 15.05
N ARG A 498 -1.94 9.88 16.34
CA ARG A 498 -2.67 10.99 16.95
C ARG A 498 -1.76 11.75 17.91
N ASN A 499 -1.96 13.06 18.04
CA ASN A 499 -1.28 13.88 19.06
C ASN A 499 -2.23 14.28 20.19
N GLN A 500 -1.70 14.95 21.22
CA GLN A 500 -2.47 15.36 22.40
C GLN A 500 -3.57 16.39 22.06
N ALA A 501 -3.40 17.18 21.00
CA ALA A 501 -4.40 18.11 20.49
C ALA A 501 -5.55 17.42 19.73
N GLY A 502 -5.43 16.12 19.47
CA GLY A 502 -6.41 15.34 18.73
C GLY A 502 -6.21 15.32 17.22
N ASP A 503 -5.13 15.92 16.69
CA ASP A 503 -4.76 15.85 15.28
C ASP A 503 -4.38 14.42 14.92
N GLU A 504 -4.96 13.91 13.84
CA GLU A 504 -4.68 12.58 13.32
C GLU A 504 -3.89 12.63 12.00
N ARG A 505 -3.00 11.66 11.83
CA ARG A 505 -2.25 11.43 10.60
C ARG A 505 -2.36 9.96 10.25
N THR A 506 -2.66 9.63 8.99
CA THR A 506 -2.87 8.24 8.59
C THR A 506 -2.06 7.90 7.35
N CYS A 507 -1.41 6.73 7.35
CA CYS A 507 -0.80 6.16 6.16
C CYS A 507 -1.27 4.73 5.91
N ARG A 508 -1.18 4.31 4.66
CA ARG A 508 -1.57 2.97 4.22
C ARG A 508 -0.51 2.35 3.32
N TRP A 509 -0.17 1.09 3.58
CA TRP A 509 0.75 0.26 2.81
C TRP A 509 0.06 -0.99 2.31
N THR A 510 0.68 -1.66 1.32
CA THR A 510 0.17 -2.91 0.74
C THR A 510 1.23 -4.01 0.68
N PRO A 511 1.76 -4.49 1.84
CA PRO A 511 2.76 -5.53 1.84
C PRO A 511 2.25 -6.85 1.25
N LYS A 512 3.16 -7.61 0.63
CA LYS A 512 2.94 -9.02 0.25
C LYS A 512 3.67 -9.92 1.25
N VAL A 513 2.96 -10.89 1.81
CA VAL A 513 3.54 -11.83 2.79
C VAL A 513 4.10 -13.02 2.03
N HIS A 514 5.41 -13.22 2.10
CA HIS A 514 6.11 -14.28 1.38
C HIS A 514 6.43 -15.48 2.27
N ARG A 515 6.54 -15.26 3.59
CA ARG A 515 7.00 -16.27 4.56
C ARG A 515 6.22 -16.15 5.86
N ASP A 516 6.19 -17.22 6.62
CA ASP A 516 5.65 -17.22 7.97
C ASP A 516 6.53 -16.37 8.90
N GLY A 517 5.91 -15.55 9.75
CA GLY A 517 6.57 -14.67 10.73
C GLY A 517 7.14 -13.37 10.16
N GLU A 518 6.71 -12.91 8.97
CA GLU A 518 7.25 -11.70 8.34
C GLU A 518 6.88 -10.42 9.12
N ILE A 519 7.81 -9.47 9.25
CA ILE A 519 7.62 -8.24 10.05
C ILE A 519 7.71 -7.00 9.17
N PHE A 520 6.63 -6.22 9.10
CA PHE A 520 6.58 -4.94 8.41
C PHE A 520 6.71 -3.78 9.39
N ARG A 521 7.63 -2.86 9.10
CA ARG A 521 7.95 -1.71 9.96
C ARG A 521 7.50 -0.41 9.30
N TYR A 522 6.71 0.39 10.01
CA TYR A 522 6.11 1.60 9.50
C TYR A 522 6.44 2.81 10.36
N TYR A 523 6.88 3.87 9.69
CA TYR A 523 7.32 5.11 10.29
C TYR A 523 6.48 6.28 9.75
N ASN A 524 6.68 7.44 10.37
CA ASN A 524 5.99 8.72 10.16
C ASN A 524 5.38 8.93 8.74
N PRO A 525 4.11 9.39 8.65
CA PRO A 525 3.40 9.72 7.41
C PRO A 525 3.98 10.86 6.56
N LEU A 526 4.99 11.58 7.04
CA LEU A 526 5.61 12.73 6.37
C LEU A 526 6.94 12.39 5.67
N GLY A 527 7.26 11.11 5.48
CA GLY A 527 8.61 10.69 5.10
C GLY A 527 9.53 10.71 6.33
N SER A 528 10.66 10.03 6.25
CA SER A 528 11.59 9.80 7.37
C SER A 528 12.12 11.10 7.98
N GLN A 529 11.37 11.69 8.90
CA GLN A 529 11.84 12.60 9.93
C GLN A 529 11.77 11.83 11.24
N GLY A 530 12.89 11.20 11.55
CA GLY A 530 13.20 10.61 12.84
C GLY A 530 14.71 10.61 12.94
N LEU A 531 15.26 11.54 13.71
CA LEU A 531 16.53 11.28 14.37
C LEU A 531 16.39 9.91 15.03
N ALA A 532 17.19 8.95 14.58
CA ALA A 532 17.42 7.77 15.39
C ALA A 532 17.99 8.27 16.73
N PRO A 533 17.46 7.87 17.90
CA PRO A 533 18.31 7.78 19.06
C PRO A 533 19.30 6.65 18.74
N GLY A 534 20.50 7.02 18.30
CA GLY A 534 21.63 6.10 18.30
C GLY A 534 21.91 5.61 19.72
N PRO A 535 22.49 4.42 19.89
CA PRO A 535 22.85 3.93 21.20
C PRO A 535 24.07 4.72 21.68
N ASP A 536 23.90 5.53 22.72
CA ASP A 536 25.05 6.03 23.48
C ASP A 536 24.67 6.19 24.96
N LEU A 537 24.83 5.09 25.68
CA LEU A 537 24.95 5.09 27.14
C LEU A 537 26.24 4.35 27.48
N ALA A 538 27.38 4.96 27.14
CA ALA A 538 28.69 4.56 27.63
C ALA A 538 29.66 5.76 27.71
N ALA A 539 29.32 6.74 28.55
CA ALA A 539 30.19 7.71 29.24
C ALA A 539 29.26 8.85 29.68
N ILE A 540 29.11 9.22 30.95
CA ILE A 540 30.13 9.79 31.83
C ILE A 540 29.61 9.59 33.25
N ALA A 541 30.32 8.81 34.06
CA ALA A 541 30.28 8.93 35.50
C ALA A 541 31.73 9.04 35.96
N ARG A 542 32.18 10.27 36.24
CA ARG A 542 33.18 10.63 37.25
C ARG A 542 33.55 12.12 37.11
N GLY A 543 33.53 12.82 38.22
CA GLY A 543 34.45 13.94 38.45
C GLY A 543 33.82 15.31 38.59
N SER A 544 33.11 15.53 39.69
CA SER A 544 32.89 16.85 40.28
C SER A 544 34.25 17.51 40.58
N ALA A 545 34.41 18.79 40.19
CA ALA A 545 35.36 19.71 40.81
C ALA A 545 34.86 21.17 40.65
N PRO A 546 35.13 22.06 41.63
CA PRO A 546 34.29 23.23 41.95
C PRO A 546 34.78 24.55 41.31
N PRO A 547 34.02 25.65 41.42
CA PRO A 547 34.30 26.89 40.70
C PRO A 547 35.48 27.66 41.31
N ARG A 548 36.28 28.30 40.45
CA ARG A 548 37.31 29.27 40.85
C ARG A 548 36.68 30.65 41.12
N PRO A 549 37.14 31.39 42.13
CA PRO A 549 36.62 32.71 42.46
C PRO A 549 37.23 33.82 41.59
N HIS A 550 36.47 34.91 41.46
CA HIS A 550 36.92 36.18 40.90
C HIS A 550 38.05 36.81 41.72
N ALA A 551 39.07 37.37 41.04
CA ALA A 551 39.74 38.60 41.48
C ALA A 551 40.52 39.25 40.34
N ARG A 552 40.15 40.52 40.09
CA ARG A 552 40.81 41.65 39.41
C ARG A 552 41.18 41.55 37.93
#